data_AF-A0A484GQV1-F1
#
_entry.id   AF-A0A484GQV1-F1
#
_cell.length_a   1.000
_cell.length_b   1.000
_cell.length_c   1.000
_cell.angle_alpha   90.00
_cell.angle_beta   90.00
_cell.angle_gamma   90.00
#
_symmetry.space_group_name_H-M   'P 1'
#
loop_
_entity.id
_entity.type
_entity.pdbx_description
1 polymer ?
#
loop_
_entity_poly.entity_id
_entity_poly.type
_entity_poly.pdbx_seq_one_letter_code
_entity_poly.pdbx_strand_id
1 'polypeptide(L)'
;LPLPLGKGPETLYAGQKLNDNEWHTVRVVRRGKSLKLTVDDDVAEGTMVGDHTRLEFHNIETGIMTEKRYISVVPSSFIGHLQSLMFNGLLYIDLCKNGDIDYCELKARFGLRNIIADPVTFKTKSSYLSLATLQAYTSMHLFFQFKTTSADGFILFNSGDGNDFIAVELVKGYIHYVFDLGNGPNVIKGNSDRPLNDNQWHNVVITRDNSNTHSLKVDTKVVTQVINGAKNLDLKGDLYMAGLAQGMYSNLPKLVASRDGFQGCLASVDLNGRLPDLINDALHRSGQIERGCEGPSTTCQEDSCANQGVCMQQWEGFTCDCSMTSYSGNQCND
;
A
#
# COMPACT_ATOMS: atom_id res chain seq x y z
N LEU A 1 -21.49 10.24 2.82
CA LEU A 1 -21.90 11.63 3.14
C LEU A 1 -22.49 11.68 4.54
N PRO A 2 -21.79 12.26 5.55
CA PRO A 2 -22.44 12.73 6.76
C PRO A 2 -22.40 14.26 6.81
N LEU A 3 -23.57 14.90 6.72
CA LEU A 3 -23.78 16.24 7.25
C LEU A 3 -24.27 16.08 8.69
N PRO A 4 -23.58 16.64 9.69
CA PRO A 4 -23.98 16.48 11.07
C PRO A 4 -25.27 17.28 11.31
N LEU A 5 -26.38 16.58 11.45
CA LEU A 5 -27.65 17.17 11.90
C LEU A 5 -27.56 17.43 13.42
N GLY A 6 -26.76 18.42 13.82
CA GLY A 6 -26.77 19.06 15.15
C GLY A 6 -26.46 18.20 16.39
N LYS A 7 -26.38 16.86 16.29
CA LYS A 7 -26.18 15.95 17.44
C LYS A 7 -25.09 14.88 17.23
N GLY A 8 -24.23 15.07 16.23
CA GLY A 8 -23.15 14.13 15.88
C GLY A 8 -23.49 13.23 14.69
N PRO A 9 -22.51 12.49 14.15
CA PRO A 9 -22.71 11.60 13.01
C PRO A 9 -23.42 10.30 13.40
N GLU A 10 -24.48 9.94 12.67
CA GLU A 10 -25.10 8.62 12.73
C GLU A 10 -24.36 7.66 11.80
N THR A 11 -23.93 6.50 12.31
CA THR A 11 -23.06 5.57 11.56
C THR A 11 -23.61 4.15 11.57
N LEU A 12 -23.61 3.52 10.39
CA LEU A 12 -23.91 2.09 10.21
C LEU A 12 -22.71 1.42 9.54
N TYR A 13 -22.48 0.16 9.87
CA TYR A 13 -21.42 -0.68 9.32
C TYR A 13 -22.03 -1.99 8.80
N ALA A 14 -21.58 -2.44 7.64
CA ALA A 14 -21.96 -3.72 7.04
C ALA A 14 -20.80 -4.25 6.19
N GLY A 15 -20.69 -5.56 6.11
CA GLY A 15 -19.63 -6.29 5.43
C GLY A 15 -18.37 -6.47 6.28
N GLN A 16 -17.55 -7.44 5.88
CA GLN A 16 -16.24 -7.70 6.47
C GLN A 16 -15.26 -8.06 5.36
N LYS A 17 -14.00 -7.61 5.49
CA LYS A 17 -12.89 -7.96 4.57
C LYS A 17 -13.16 -7.60 3.10
N LEU A 18 -13.82 -6.46 2.85
CA LEU A 18 -14.24 -5.97 1.51
C LEU A 18 -13.08 -5.42 0.65
N ASN A 19 -11.84 -5.55 1.13
CA ASN A 19 -10.61 -5.09 0.50
C ASN A 19 -9.86 -6.27 -0.16
N ASP A 20 -10.61 -7.20 -0.74
CA ASP A 20 -10.12 -8.43 -1.38
C ASP A 20 -9.82 -8.26 -2.88
N ASN A 21 -10.10 -7.07 -3.42
CA ASN A 21 -9.99 -6.71 -4.84
C ASN A 21 -11.06 -7.37 -5.73
N GLU A 22 -12.17 -7.82 -5.13
CA GLU A 22 -13.38 -8.24 -5.84
C GLU A 22 -14.43 -7.12 -5.86
N TRP A 23 -15.45 -7.29 -6.71
CA TRP A 23 -16.55 -6.33 -6.78
C TRP A 23 -17.54 -6.55 -5.64
N HIS A 24 -17.82 -5.48 -4.88
CA HIS A 24 -18.87 -5.44 -3.87
C HIS A 24 -19.97 -4.44 -4.24
N THR A 25 -21.21 -4.77 -3.91
CA THR A 25 -22.38 -3.92 -4.17
C THR A 25 -22.87 -3.26 -2.88
N VAL A 26 -22.76 -1.93 -2.80
CA VAL A 26 -23.27 -1.14 -1.68
C VAL A 26 -24.61 -0.52 -2.05
N ARG A 27 -25.63 -0.74 -1.20
CA ARG A 27 -26.96 -0.12 -1.32
C ARG A 27 -27.29 0.64 -0.04
N VAL A 28 -27.67 1.90 -0.19
CA VAL A 28 -28.11 2.75 0.93
C VAL A 28 -29.55 3.18 0.68
N VAL A 29 -30.43 2.92 1.64
CA VAL A 29 -31.83 3.37 1.62
C VAL A 29 -32.08 4.21 2.88
N ARG A 30 -32.56 5.43 2.68
CA ARG A 30 -32.98 6.32 3.77
C ARG A 30 -34.46 6.67 3.61
N ARG A 31 -35.25 6.45 4.66
CA ARG A 31 -36.67 6.83 4.73
C ARG A 31 -36.94 7.61 6.02
N GLY A 32 -36.98 8.94 5.92
CA GLY A 32 -37.08 9.82 7.08
C GLY A 32 -35.91 9.59 8.03
N LYS A 33 -36.19 9.05 9.23
CA LYS A 33 -35.19 8.67 10.24
C LYS A 33 -34.61 7.26 10.06
N SER A 34 -35.26 6.41 9.28
CA SER A 34 -34.81 5.03 9.06
C SER A 34 -33.67 5.00 8.04
N LEU A 35 -32.60 4.29 8.39
CA LEU A 35 -31.43 4.04 7.57
C LEU A 35 -31.29 2.54 7.38
N LYS A 36 -30.99 2.13 6.14
CA LYS A 36 -30.64 0.76 5.78
C LYS A 36 -29.42 0.78 4.90
N LEU A 37 -28.40 0.05 5.30
CA LEU A 37 -27.18 -0.20 4.56
C LEU A 37 -27.14 -1.69 4.21
N THR A 38 -26.89 -2.00 2.95
CA THR A 38 -26.69 -3.37 2.49
C THR A 38 -25.39 -3.42 1.72
N VAL A 39 -24.52 -4.36 2.07
CA VAL A 39 -23.27 -4.63 1.36
C VAL A 39 -23.31 -6.10 0.96
N ASP A 40 -23.43 -6.34 -0.34
CA ASP A 40 -23.74 -7.66 -0.91
C ASP A 40 -24.99 -8.25 -0.26
N ASP A 41 -24.82 -9.28 0.58
CA ASP A 41 -25.88 -9.96 1.33
C ASP A 41 -25.99 -9.50 2.79
N ASP A 42 -25.00 -8.75 3.30
CA ASP A 42 -25.00 -8.26 4.69
C ASP A 42 -25.84 -7.00 4.83
N VAL A 43 -26.66 -6.94 5.89
CA VAL A 43 -27.66 -5.88 6.08
C VAL A 43 -27.53 -5.29 7.48
N ALA A 44 -27.37 -3.97 7.52
CA ALA A 44 -27.44 -3.17 8.74
C ALA A 44 -28.58 -2.17 8.66
N GLU A 45 -29.39 -2.10 9.72
CA GLU A 45 -30.49 -1.15 9.84
C GLU A 45 -30.28 -0.27 11.08
N GLY A 46 -30.72 0.99 10.99
CA GLY A 46 -30.58 1.97 12.06
C GLY A 46 -31.68 3.01 12.01
N THR A 47 -31.83 3.73 13.12
CA THR A 47 -32.75 4.87 13.23
C THR A 47 -31.99 6.06 13.77
N MET A 48 -32.02 7.18 13.04
CA MET A 48 -31.34 8.41 13.45
C MET A 48 -31.94 8.98 14.74
N VAL A 49 -31.08 9.49 15.62
CA VAL A 49 -31.46 10.21 16.83
C VAL A 49 -31.78 11.67 16.50
N GLY A 50 -32.76 12.25 17.19
CA GLY A 50 -33.23 13.62 16.97
C GLY A 50 -34.31 13.73 15.89
N ASP A 51 -34.80 14.95 15.65
CA ASP A 51 -36.01 15.19 14.83
C ASP A 51 -35.72 15.63 13.40
N HIS A 52 -34.46 15.90 13.09
CA HIS A 52 -34.06 16.39 11.78
C HIS A 52 -34.00 15.24 10.77
N THR A 53 -34.67 15.42 9.62
CA THR A 53 -34.72 14.41 8.55
C THR A 53 -34.36 14.95 7.17
N ARG A 54 -34.25 16.28 7.02
CA ARG A 54 -33.88 16.95 5.77
C ARG A 54 -32.36 16.89 5.57
N LEU A 55 -31.94 16.63 4.34
CA LEU A 55 -30.54 16.64 3.90
C LEU A 55 -30.41 17.62 2.74
N GLU A 56 -29.44 18.53 2.83
CA GLU A 56 -29.13 19.51 1.78
C GLU A 56 -27.71 19.26 1.30
N PHE A 57 -27.49 19.17 0.00
CA PHE A 57 -26.17 18.96 -0.58
C PHE A 57 -26.12 19.61 -1.96
N HIS A 58 -24.92 19.99 -2.39
CA HIS A 58 -24.68 20.58 -3.70
C HIS A 58 -23.98 19.61 -4.65
N ASN A 59 -23.07 18.79 -4.11
CA ASN A 59 -22.21 17.90 -4.89
C ASN A 59 -22.37 16.45 -4.43
N ILE A 60 -22.23 15.53 -5.37
CA ILE A 60 -22.00 14.10 -5.11
C ILE A 60 -20.55 13.83 -5.47
N GLU A 61 -19.72 13.65 -4.45
CA GLU A 61 -18.29 13.38 -4.62
C GLU A 61 -18.00 11.90 -4.45
N THR A 62 -17.16 11.34 -5.32
CA THR A 62 -16.66 9.97 -5.19
C THR A 62 -15.16 9.93 -5.29
N GLY A 63 -14.55 9.09 -4.46
CA GLY A 63 -13.12 8.78 -4.48
C GLY A 63 -12.20 9.84 -3.87
N ILE A 64 -12.63 11.10 -3.82
CA ILE A 64 -11.97 12.16 -3.06
C ILE A 64 -13.02 13.01 -2.34
N MET A 65 -12.58 13.74 -1.32
CA MET A 65 -13.42 14.73 -0.64
C MET A 65 -12.81 16.12 -0.81
N THR A 66 -13.53 17.03 -1.47
CA THR A 66 -13.03 18.39 -1.74
C THR A 66 -13.53 19.41 -0.73
N GLU A 67 -14.76 19.24 -0.22
CA GLU A 67 -15.35 20.12 0.78
C GLU A 67 -14.87 19.77 2.20
N LYS A 68 -13.99 20.59 2.77
CA LYS A 68 -13.38 20.35 4.10
C LYS A 68 -13.88 21.29 5.21
N ARG A 69 -14.76 22.24 4.88
CA ARG A 69 -15.10 23.37 5.78
C ARG A 69 -15.78 22.97 7.09
N TYR A 70 -16.47 21.83 7.13
CA TYR A 70 -17.31 21.42 8.27
C TYR A 70 -16.95 20.05 8.85
N ILE A 71 -15.79 19.51 8.51
CA ILE A 71 -15.39 18.14 8.86
C ILE A 71 -14.08 18.14 9.63
N SER A 72 -14.06 17.48 10.78
CA SER A 72 -12.88 17.32 11.63
C SER A 72 -11.96 16.17 11.20
N VAL A 73 -12.48 15.18 10.47
CA VAL A 73 -11.74 14.01 9.97
C VAL A 73 -12.09 13.76 8.52
N VAL A 74 -11.13 13.99 7.61
CA VAL A 74 -11.30 13.75 6.18
C VAL A 74 -10.93 12.28 5.87
N PRO A 75 -11.80 11.49 5.23
CA PRO A 75 -11.45 10.15 4.78
C PRO A 75 -10.25 10.16 3.81
N SER A 76 -9.49 9.07 3.77
CA SER A 76 -8.45 8.90 2.76
C SER A 76 -9.04 8.86 1.35
N SER A 77 -8.22 9.20 0.36
CA SER A 77 -8.61 9.08 -1.05
C SER A 77 -8.83 7.61 -1.41
N PHE A 78 -9.69 7.34 -2.39
CA PHE A 78 -9.98 5.99 -2.84
C PHE A 78 -8.97 5.51 -3.88
N ILE A 79 -8.47 4.29 -3.70
CA ILE A 79 -7.68 3.55 -4.67
C ILE A 79 -8.50 2.32 -5.06
N GLY A 80 -9.00 2.30 -6.30
CA GLY A 80 -9.83 1.21 -6.80
C GLY A 80 -10.67 1.64 -7.99
N HIS A 81 -11.64 0.81 -8.34
CA HIS A 81 -12.62 1.10 -9.39
C HIS A 81 -14.01 1.26 -8.76
N LEU A 82 -14.80 2.18 -9.32
CA LEU A 82 -16.21 2.35 -9.00
C LEU A 82 -17.02 2.10 -10.27
N GLN A 83 -18.19 1.51 -10.11
CA GLN A 83 -19.13 1.28 -11.19
C GLN A 83 -20.56 1.52 -10.68
N SER A 84 -21.46 1.90 -11.60
CA SER A 84 -22.90 1.96 -11.34
C SER A 84 -23.30 2.84 -10.14
N LEU A 85 -22.63 3.99 -9.97
CA LEU A 85 -23.03 4.98 -8.96
C LEU A 85 -24.43 5.49 -9.30
N MET A 86 -25.42 4.99 -8.57
CA MET A 86 -26.81 5.36 -8.71
C MET A 86 -27.25 6.20 -7.51
N PHE A 87 -27.77 7.39 -7.78
CA PHE A 87 -28.36 8.24 -6.75
C PHE A 87 -29.73 8.74 -7.23
N ASN A 88 -30.78 8.42 -6.48
CA ASN A 88 -32.18 8.72 -6.81
C ASN A 88 -32.59 8.32 -8.25
N GLY A 89 -32.10 7.17 -8.72
CA GLY A 89 -32.42 6.63 -10.04
C GLY A 89 -31.55 7.14 -11.18
N LEU A 90 -30.63 8.07 -10.93
CA LEU A 90 -29.68 8.58 -11.94
C LEU A 90 -28.33 7.87 -11.81
N LEU A 91 -27.82 7.36 -12.93
CA LEU A 91 -26.52 6.70 -13.05
C LEU A 91 -25.43 7.72 -13.41
N TYR A 92 -24.85 8.37 -12.40
CA TYR A 92 -23.98 9.53 -12.62
C TYR A 92 -22.67 9.20 -13.36
N ILE A 93 -22.11 8.00 -13.17
CA ILE A 93 -20.89 7.58 -13.89
C ILE A 93 -21.17 7.45 -15.39
N ASP A 94 -22.28 6.81 -15.76
CA ASP A 94 -22.68 6.60 -17.15
C ASP A 94 -23.08 7.91 -17.83
N LEU A 95 -23.90 8.73 -17.16
CA LEU A 95 -24.29 10.06 -17.66
C LEU A 95 -23.05 10.93 -17.92
N CYS A 96 -22.09 10.94 -16.98
CA CYS A 96 -20.86 11.70 -17.14
C CYS A 96 -19.99 11.16 -18.30
N LYS A 97 -19.85 9.83 -18.42
CA LYS A 97 -19.06 9.18 -19.48
C LYS A 97 -19.62 9.49 -20.87
N ASN A 98 -20.95 9.51 -21.00
CA ASN A 98 -21.63 9.74 -22.27
C ASN A 98 -21.75 11.22 -22.63
N GLY A 99 -21.49 12.13 -21.69
CA GLY A 99 -21.68 13.57 -21.88
C GLY A 99 -23.15 14.01 -21.80
N ASP A 100 -24.01 13.21 -21.15
CA ASP A 100 -25.43 13.52 -20.95
C ASP A 100 -25.65 14.64 -19.91
N ILE A 101 -24.61 14.95 -19.13
CA ILE A 101 -24.58 16.03 -18.14
C ILE A 101 -23.29 16.85 -18.33
N ASP A 102 -23.40 18.17 -18.19
CA ASP A 102 -22.30 19.12 -18.35
C ASP A 102 -21.64 19.51 -17.02
N TYR A 103 -22.32 19.30 -15.90
CA TYR A 103 -21.85 19.56 -14.54
C TYR A 103 -21.04 18.41 -13.92
N CYS A 104 -20.38 17.59 -14.74
CA CYS A 104 -19.48 16.54 -14.26
C CYS A 104 -18.02 17.00 -14.26
N GLU A 105 -17.39 17.00 -13.09
CA GLU A 105 -15.96 17.27 -12.93
C GLU A 105 -15.23 16.00 -12.48
N LEU A 106 -14.19 15.58 -13.22
CA LEU A 106 -13.45 14.36 -12.89
C LEU A 106 -11.95 14.48 -13.16
N LYS A 107 -11.15 13.92 -12.25
CA LYS A 107 -9.71 13.62 -12.46
C LYS A 107 -9.46 12.12 -12.64
N ALA A 108 -10.50 11.30 -12.49
CA ALA A 108 -10.45 9.88 -12.70
C ALA A 108 -10.28 9.54 -14.19
N ARG A 109 -10.15 8.25 -14.50
CA ARG A 109 -10.14 7.77 -15.88
C ARG A 109 -11.15 6.63 -16.00
N PHE A 110 -11.87 6.58 -17.11
CA PHE A 110 -12.80 5.49 -17.38
C PHE A 110 -12.07 4.22 -17.82
N GLY A 111 -12.67 3.07 -17.51
CA GLY A 111 -12.15 1.74 -17.88
C GLY A 111 -11.39 1.03 -16.75
N LEU A 112 -11.41 -0.30 -16.81
CA LEU A 112 -10.68 -1.15 -15.88
C LEU A 112 -9.20 -1.21 -16.27
N ARG A 113 -8.33 -1.15 -15.26
CA ARG A 113 -6.87 -1.30 -15.40
C ARG A 113 -6.25 -1.61 -14.05
N ASN A 114 -5.06 -2.19 -14.06
CA ASN A 114 -4.24 -2.27 -12.84
C ASN A 114 -3.86 -0.84 -12.39
N ILE A 115 -4.02 -0.57 -11.10
CA ILE A 115 -3.72 0.73 -10.51
C ILE A 115 -2.36 0.65 -9.84
N ILE A 116 -1.48 1.59 -10.21
CA ILE A 116 -0.23 1.91 -9.51
C ILE A 116 -0.37 3.36 -9.07
N ALA A 117 -0.61 3.59 -7.77
CA ALA A 117 -0.85 4.92 -7.23
C ALA A 117 0.44 5.54 -6.67
N ASP A 118 0.69 6.81 -7.01
CA ASP A 118 1.85 7.61 -6.57
C ASP A 118 3.17 6.81 -6.45
N PRO A 119 3.69 6.25 -7.56
CA PRO A 119 4.94 5.51 -7.51
C PRO A 119 6.11 6.43 -7.16
N VAL A 120 7.01 5.95 -6.31
CA VAL A 120 8.23 6.62 -5.88
C VAL A 120 9.42 5.67 -6.02
N THR A 121 10.51 6.17 -6.58
CA THR A 121 11.76 5.44 -6.82
C THR A 121 12.80 5.78 -5.75
N PHE A 122 13.38 4.75 -5.15
CA PHE A 122 14.56 4.80 -4.28
C PHE A 122 15.76 4.33 -5.10
N LYS A 123 16.57 5.28 -5.57
CA LYS A 123 17.61 4.98 -6.57
C LYS A 123 18.77 4.17 -6.03
N THR A 124 19.12 4.31 -4.76
CA THR A 124 20.24 3.60 -4.13
C THR A 124 19.77 2.83 -2.90
N LYS A 125 20.49 1.77 -2.52
CA LYS A 125 20.24 1.02 -1.27
C LYS A 125 20.42 1.84 0.01
N SER A 126 21.04 3.02 -0.08
CA SER A 126 21.18 3.96 1.03
C SER A 126 20.06 5.00 1.09
N SER A 127 19.17 5.04 0.09
CA SER A 127 18.06 5.99 0.03
C SER A 127 16.94 5.54 0.95
N TYR A 128 16.47 6.43 1.82
CA TYR A 128 15.35 6.14 2.72
C TYR A 128 14.63 7.43 3.12
N LEU A 129 13.40 7.26 3.61
CA LEU A 129 12.64 8.35 4.21
C LEU A 129 11.99 7.87 5.50
N SER A 130 11.62 8.83 6.35
CA SER A 130 10.89 8.56 7.58
C SER A 130 9.53 9.24 7.58
N LEU A 131 8.53 8.57 8.14
CA LEU A 131 7.14 9.02 8.29
C LEU A 131 6.77 9.00 9.78
N ALA A 132 5.64 9.62 10.11
CA ALA A 132 5.07 9.49 11.45
C ALA A 132 4.78 8.03 11.81
N THR A 133 4.85 7.71 13.10
CA THR A 133 4.68 6.37 13.66
C THR A 133 3.46 5.64 13.10
N LEU A 134 3.65 4.38 12.71
CA LEU A 134 2.55 3.53 12.24
C LEU A 134 1.51 3.31 13.35
N GLN A 135 0.25 3.61 13.06
CA GLN A 135 -0.86 3.41 13.99
C GLN A 135 -1.42 2.00 13.83
N ALA A 136 -0.87 1.01 14.55
CA ALA A 136 -1.20 -0.41 14.37
C ALA A 136 -1.39 -1.17 15.69
N TYR A 137 -2.03 -0.55 16.69
CA TYR A 137 -2.09 -1.06 18.06
C TYR A 137 -2.90 -2.37 18.22
N THR A 138 -4.17 -2.41 17.82
CA THR A 138 -5.06 -3.59 17.99
C THR A 138 -5.25 -4.42 16.74
N SER A 139 -5.22 -3.78 15.58
CA SER A 139 -5.29 -4.40 14.27
C SER A 139 -4.41 -3.63 13.30
N MET A 140 -4.06 -4.27 12.19
CA MET A 140 -3.19 -3.71 11.20
C MET A 140 -3.63 -4.15 9.81
N HIS A 141 -3.64 -3.21 8.87
CA HIS A 141 -3.72 -3.45 7.45
C HIS A 141 -2.64 -2.62 6.76
N LEU A 142 -1.65 -3.28 6.17
CA LEU A 142 -0.66 -2.64 5.31
C LEU A 142 -0.87 -3.14 3.91
N PHE A 143 -0.84 -2.24 2.95
CA PHE A 143 -0.76 -2.58 1.53
C PHE A 143 0.28 -1.71 0.87
N PHE A 144 1.07 -2.32 -0.02
CA PHE A 144 1.93 -1.59 -0.92
C PHE A 144 2.24 -2.46 -2.13
N GLN A 145 2.69 -1.80 -3.19
CA GLN A 145 3.24 -2.43 -4.36
C GLN A 145 4.71 -2.10 -4.45
N PHE A 146 5.51 -3.05 -4.93
CA PHE A 146 6.93 -2.79 -5.18
C PHE A 146 7.38 -3.36 -6.51
N LYS A 147 8.46 -2.79 -7.05
CA LYS A 147 9.17 -3.25 -8.25
C LYS A 147 10.67 -3.12 -8.02
N THR A 148 11.43 -4.18 -8.21
CA THR A 148 12.90 -4.16 -8.02
C THR A 148 13.60 -5.25 -8.84
N THR A 149 14.91 -5.11 -8.99
CA THR A 149 15.83 -6.16 -9.47
C THR A 149 16.76 -6.66 -8.36
N SER A 150 16.79 -5.99 -7.20
CA SER A 150 17.60 -6.40 -6.05
C SER A 150 16.93 -7.55 -5.32
N ALA A 151 17.66 -8.62 -5.05
CA ALA A 151 17.14 -9.77 -4.28
C ALA A 151 17.02 -9.47 -2.78
N ASP A 152 17.77 -8.49 -2.27
CA ASP A 152 17.79 -8.16 -0.84
C ASP A 152 17.60 -6.65 -0.65
N GLY A 153 16.86 -6.28 0.42
CA GLY A 153 16.67 -4.87 0.78
C GLY A 153 15.57 -4.63 1.80
N PHE A 154 15.79 -3.65 2.68
CA PHE A 154 14.85 -3.23 3.72
C PHE A 154 13.71 -2.37 3.17
N ILE A 155 12.44 -2.76 3.35
CA ILE A 155 11.29 -2.02 2.79
C ILE A 155 10.61 -1.13 3.84
N LEU A 156 10.37 -1.62 5.05
CA LEU A 156 9.64 -0.90 6.09
C LEU A 156 10.16 -1.29 7.47
N PHE A 157 10.43 -0.31 8.36
CA PHE A 157 10.79 -0.56 9.77
C PHE A 157 10.09 0.42 10.71
N ASN A 158 9.52 -0.06 11.81
CA ASN A 158 9.15 0.78 12.95
C ASN A 158 9.53 0.05 14.24
N SER A 159 10.34 0.68 15.08
CA SER A 159 10.60 0.22 16.44
C SER A 159 9.41 0.56 17.36
N GLY A 160 9.37 -0.06 18.52
CA GLY A 160 8.38 0.15 19.57
C GLY A 160 9.00 0.26 20.95
N ASP A 161 8.14 0.21 21.97
CA ASP A 161 8.59 0.15 23.36
C ASP A 161 9.16 -1.23 23.70
N GLY A 162 10.22 -1.26 24.52
CA GLY A 162 10.95 -2.49 24.82
C GLY A 162 11.51 -3.18 23.58
N ASN A 163 10.97 -4.36 23.26
CA ASN A 163 11.39 -5.17 22.11
C ASN A 163 10.39 -5.13 20.96
N ASP A 164 9.29 -4.37 21.08
CA ASP A 164 8.27 -4.32 20.03
C ASP A 164 8.88 -3.76 18.74
N PHE A 165 8.59 -4.39 17.61
CA PHE A 165 8.94 -3.84 16.30
C PHE A 165 8.12 -4.48 15.20
N ILE A 166 8.12 -3.82 14.05
CA ILE A 166 7.70 -4.36 12.77
C ILE A 166 8.77 -4.07 11.72
N ALA A 167 9.06 -5.08 10.89
CA ALA A 167 9.91 -4.97 9.73
C ALA A 167 9.31 -5.72 8.54
N VAL A 168 9.48 -5.15 7.35
CA VAL A 168 9.23 -5.80 6.07
C VAL A 168 10.48 -5.67 5.23
N GLU A 169 10.95 -6.77 4.69
CA GLU A 169 12.19 -6.85 3.94
C GLU A 169 12.09 -7.85 2.80
N LEU A 170 12.92 -7.66 1.79
CA LEU A 170 13.14 -8.63 0.73
C LEU A 170 14.42 -9.40 1.07
N VAL A 171 14.37 -10.73 1.03
CA VAL A 171 15.51 -11.60 1.33
C VAL A 171 15.57 -12.70 0.27
N LYS A 172 16.67 -12.73 -0.49
CA LYS A 172 16.84 -13.65 -1.63
C LYS A 172 15.66 -13.65 -2.62
N GLY A 173 15.03 -12.48 -2.78
CA GLY A 173 13.88 -12.23 -3.64
C GLY A 173 12.53 -12.59 -3.02
N TYR A 174 12.44 -12.96 -1.75
CA TYR A 174 11.18 -13.28 -1.08
C TYR A 174 10.86 -12.27 0.00
N ILE A 175 9.58 -11.86 0.10
CA ILE A 175 9.14 -10.93 1.15
C ILE A 175 9.14 -11.65 2.49
N HIS A 176 9.79 -11.06 3.49
CA HIS A 176 9.69 -11.45 4.88
C HIS A 176 8.97 -10.35 5.67
N TYR A 177 7.97 -10.76 6.45
CA TYR A 177 7.35 -9.94 7.48
C TYR A 177 7.88 -10.40 8.83
N VAL A 178 8.62 -9.53 9.52
CA VAL A 178 9.23 -9.81 10.82
C VAL A 178 8.64 -8.87 11.86
N PHE A 179 8.28 -9.38 13.03
CA PHE A 179 7.69 -8.55 14.08
C PHE A 179 7.91 -9.16 15.46
N ASP A 180 7.82 -8.32 16.49
CA ASP A 180 7.75 -8.73 17.88
C ASP A 180 6.66 -7.90 18.56
N LEU A 181 5.82 -8.58 19.35
CA LEU A 181 4.71 -7.99 20.13
C LEU A 181 4.99 -8.06 21.64
N GLY A 182 6.22 -8.39 22.04
CA GLY A 182 6.66 -8.58 23.42
C GLY A 182 6.86 -10.04 23.84
N ASN A 183 6.60 -11.02 22.96
CA ASN A 183 6.83 -12.45 23.25
C ASN A 183 8.03 -13.06 22.48
N GLY A 184 8.84 -12.21 21.84
CA GLY A 184 9.94 -12.62 21.00
C GLY A 184 9.63 -12.49 19.51
N PRO A 185 10.67 -12.39 18.68
CA PRO A 185 10.51 -12.07 17.27
C PRO A 185 9.95 -13.27 16.49
N ASN A 186 9.04 -12.98 15.58
CA ASN A 186 8.42 -13.92 14.65
C ASN A 186 8.73 -13.50 13.22
N VAL A 187 8.72 -14.47 12.29
CA VAL A 187 8.89 -14.22 10.86
C VAL A 187 7.86 -15.01 10.06
N ILE A 188 7.13 -14.33 9.20
CA ILE A 188 6.25 -14.91 8.19
C ILE A 188 6.91 -14.67 6.84
N LYS A 189 7.19 -15.74 6.12
CA LYS A 189 7.77 -15.68 4.77
C LYS A 189 6.66 -15.69 3.74
N GLY A 190 6.71 -14.77 2.80
CA GLY A 190 5.79 -14.70 1.68
C GLY A 190 5.89 -15.97 0.85
N ASN A 191 4.73 -16.44 0.38
CA ASN A 191 4.66 -17.58 -0.50
C ASN A 191 4.65 -17.09 -1.94
N SER A 192 5.75 -17.25 -2.67
CA SER A 192 5.82 -17.03 -4.11
C SER A 192 6.56 -18.20 -4.76
N ASP A 193 6.21 -18.55 -6.00
CA ASP A 193 6.89 -19.64 -6.73
C ASP A 193 8.28 -19.25 -7.22
N ARG A 194 8.52 -17.94 -7.34
CA ARG A 194 9.73 -17.36 -7.89
C ARG A 194 10.18 -16.16 -7.04
N PRO A 195 11.47 -15.81 -7.11
CA PRO A 195 11.97 -14.54 -6.60
C PRO A 195 11.23 -13.35 -7.22
N LEU A 196 10.91 -12.35 -6.41
CA LEU A 196 10.09 -11.16 -6.73
C LEU A 196 10.93 -9.96 -7.20
N ASN A 197 12.22 -10.20 -7.45
CA ASN A 197 13.14 -9.21 -7.99
C ASN A 197 13.27 -9.33 -9.51
N ASP A 198 12.13 -9.51 -10.19
CA ASP A 198 11.98 -9.76 -11.63
C ASP A 198 11.62 -8.49 -12.42
N ASN A 199 11.74 -7.32 -11.79
CA ASN A 199 11.36 -6.02 -12.33
C ASN A 199 9.88 -5.90 -12.72
N GLN A 200 8.99 -6.71 -12.14
CA GLN A 200 7.54 -6.56 -12.23
C GLN A 200 6.95 -5.95 -10.95
N TRP A 201 5.75 -5.39 -11.08
CA TRP A 201 5.00 -4.92 -9.92
C TRP A 201 4.39 -6.10 -9.16
N HIS A 202 4.72 -6.22 -7.88
CA HIS A 202 4.12 -7.19 -6.97
C HIS A 202 3.28 -6.50 -5.91
N ASN A 203 2.17 -7.12 -5.55
CA ASN A 203 1.28 -6.67 -4.49
C ASN A 203 1.65 -7.32 -3.17
N VAL A 204 1.76 -6.54 -2.10
CA VAL A 204 1.98 -7.06 -0.74
C VAL A 204 0.89 -6.54 0.18
N VAL A 205 0.14 -7.44 0.80
CA VAL A 205 -0.82 -7.13 1.87
C VAL A 205 -0.36 -7.81 3.15
N ILE A 206 -0.27 -7.05 4.23
CA ILE A 206 0.03 -7.58 5.56
C ILE A 206 -1.12 -7.18 6.49
N THR A 207 -1.78 -8.17 7.08
CA THR A 207 -2.89 -7.92 7.99
C THR A 207 -2.67 -8.58 9.33
N ARG A 208 -3.17 -7.94 10.38
CA ARG A 208 -3.32 -8.52 11.71
C ARG A 208 -4.69 -8.17 12.25
N ASP A 209 -5.48 -9.18 12.58
CA ASP A 209 -6.81 -8.98 13.16
C ASP A 209 -6.79 -9.00 14.70
N ASN A 210 -7.95 -8.71 15.31
CA ASN A 210 -8.13 -8.71 16.76
C ASN A 210 -7.98 -10.09 17.42
N SER A 211 -8.01 -11.17 16.62
CA SER A 211 -7.73 -12.53 17.09
C SER A 211 -6.22 -12.85 17.14
N ASN A 212 -5.37 -11.88 16.78
CA ASN A 212 -3.92 -12.03 16.62
C ASN A 212 -3.56 -13.02 15.50
N THR A 213 -4.40 -13.07 14.47
CA THR A 213 -4.12 -13.80 13.23
C THR A 213 -3.43 -12.85 12.26
N HIS A 214 -2.19 -13.18 11.92
CA HIS A 214 -1.36 -12.45 10.96
C HIS A 214 -1.46 -13.11 9.59
N SER A 215 -1.59 -12.31 8.54
CA SER A 215 -1.55 -12.80 7.16
C SER A 215 -0.62 -11.95 6.31
N LEU A 216 0.20 -12.62 5.49
CA LEU A 216 1.02 -12.02 4.45
C LEU A 216 0.54 -12.57 3.10
N LYS A 217 -0.06 -11.69 2.29
CA LYS A 217 -0.45 -11.97 0.91
C LYS A 217 0.57 -11.35 -0.02
N VAL A 218 1.18 -12.17 -0.87
CA VAL A 218 2.03 -11.74 -1.98
C VAL A 218 1.31 -12.11 -3.27
N ASP A 219 0.97 -11.10 -4.07
CA ASP A 219 0.13 -11.21 -5.25
C ASP A 219 -1.20 -11.95 -4.94
N THR A 220 -1.31 -13.22 -5.31
CA THR A 220 -2.50 -14.04 -5.10
C THR A 220 -2.35 -15.03 -3.95
N LYS A 221 -1.14 -15.22 -3.42
CA LYS A 221 -0.83 -16.27 -2.43
C LYS A 221 -0.80 -15.71 -1.02
N VAL A 222 -1.52 -16.37 -0.12
CA VAL A 222 -1.65 -15.98 1.28
C VAL A 222 -0.93 -16.98 2.18
N VAL A 223 -0.20 -16.47 3.16
CA VAL A 223 0.30 -17.24 4.31
C VAL A 223 -0.30 -16.63 5.58
N THR A 224 -0.87 -17.47 6.44
CA THR A 224 -1.51 -17.04 7.68
C THR A 224 -0.87 -17.74 8.87
N GLN A 225 -0.64 -17.00 9.95
CA GLN A 225 -0.11 -17.53 11.20
C GLN A 225 -0.84 -16.91 12.39
N VAL A 226 -1.28 -17.74 13.32
CA VAL A 226 -1.86 -17.30 14.60
C VAL A 226 -0.74 -17.20 15.63
N ILE A 227 -0.66 -16.06 16.31
CA ILE A 227 0.34 -15.82 17.35
C ILE A 227 -0.32 -15.83 18.72
N ASN A 228 0.23 -16.62 19.63
CA ASN A 228 -0.22 -16.67 21.02
C ASN A 228 0.52 -15.63 21.87
N GLY A 229 -0.13 -15.13 22.93
CA GLY A 229 0.46 -14.19 23.88
C GLY A 229 0.02 -12.75 23.65
N ALA A 230 0.93 -11.80 23.89
CA ALA A 230 0.73 -10.39 23.62
C ALA A 230 0.17 -10.12 22.21
N LYS A 231 -0.81 -9.22 22.16
CA LYS A 231 -1.61 -8.91 20.97
C LYS A 231 -1.42 -7.48 20.48
N ASN A 232 -0.84 -6.63 21.30
CA ASN A 232 -0.71 -5.21 20.99
C ASN A 232 0.69 -4.95 20.49
N LEU A 233 0.80 -4.09 19.48
CA LEU A 233 2.08 -3.63 18.95
C LEU A 233 2.22 -2.16 19.34
N ASP A 234 3.03 -1.84 20.35
CA ASP A 234 3.22 -0.45 20.82
C ASP A 234 4.42 0.20 20.11
N LEU A 235 4.18 0.69 18.90
CA LEU A 235 5.20 1.36 18.10
C LEU A 235 5.51 2.77 18.61
N LYS A 236 6.77 3.16 18.49
CA LYS A 236 7.31 4.47 18.91
C LYS A 236 8.29 4.99 17.86
N GLY A 237 8.46 6.31 17.83
CA GLY A 237 9.37 6.97 16.90
C GLY A 237 8.94 6.81 15.44
N ASP A 238 9.86 7.16 14.54
CA ASP A 238 9.56 7.25 13.12
C ASP A 238 9.36 5.87 12.45
N LEU A 239 8.47 5.84 11.46
CA LEU A 239 8.35 4.75 10.51
C LEU A 239 9.34 4.98 9.36
N TYR A 240 10.31 4.08 9.18
CA TYR A 240 11.28 4.16 8.10
C TYR A 240 10.80 3.37 6.88
N MET A 241 10.97 3.95 5.70
CA MET A 241 10.63 3.37 4.42
C MET A 241 11.87 3.24 3.53
N ALA A 242 11.99 2.10 2.87
CA ALA A 242 13.04 1.70 1.93
C ALA A 242 14.48 1.66 2.46
N GLY A 243 14.71 1.88 3.76
CA GLY A 243 16.03 1.79 4.36
C GLY A 243 16.10 2.48 5.71
N LEU A 244 17.31 2.50 6.26
CA LEU A 244 17.63 3.08 7.57
C LEU A 244 18.90 3.92 7.48
N ALA A 245 19.13 4.74 8.51
CA ALA A 245 20.44 5.36 8.70
C ALA A 245 21.52 4.29 8.94
N GLN A 246 22.74 4.51 8.41
CA GLN A 246 23.81 3.50 8.42
C GLN A 246 24.09 2.87 9.80
N GLY A 247 24.07 3.68 10.86
CA GLY A 247 24.34 3.21 12.23
C GLY A 247 23.24 2.32 12.82
N MET A 248 22.04 2.31 12.24
CA MET A 248 20.90 1.53 12.74
C MET A 248 20.97 0.06 12.33
N TYR A 249 21.55 -0.26 11.15
CA TYR A 249 21.61 -1.64 10.66
C TYR A 249 22.36 -2.59 11.62
N SER A 250 23.34 -2.07 12.36
CA SER A 250 24.11 -2.85 13.35
C SER A 250 23.30 -3.27 14.57
N ASN A 251 22.18 -2.59 14.85
CA ASN A 251 21.36 -2.79 16.05
C ASN A 251 19.97 -3.38 15.72
N LEU A 252 19.84 -4.00 14.55
CA LEU A 252 18.57 -4.61 14.14
C LEU A 252 18.25 -5.87 14.95
N PRO A 253 16.95 -6.16 15.18
CA PRO A 253 16.53 -7.42 15.79
C PRO A 253 17.07 -8.64 15.04
N LYS A 254 17.41 -9.70 15.78
CA LYS A 254 18.16 -10.86 15.26
C LYS A 254 17.54 -11.55 14.04
N LEU A 255 16.20 -11.56 13.94
CA LEU A 255 15.49 -12.21 12.82
C LEU A 255 15.39 -11.34 11.56
N VAL A 256 15.75 -10.06 11.65
CA VAL A 256 15.80 -9.16 10.49
C VAL A 256 17.12 -9.40 9.76
N ALA A 257 17.05 -9.81 8.50
CA ALA A 257 18.21 -10.29 7.75
C ALA A 257 18.94 -9.18 6.98
N SER A 258 18.20 -8.19 6.49
CA SER A 258 18.72 -7.14 5.60
C SER A 258 19.70 -6.23 6.32
N ARG A 259 20.80 -5.91 5.63
CA ARG A 259 21.84 -4.98 6.10
C ARG A 259 22.04 -3.76 5.19
N ASP A 260 21.21 -3.69 4.15
CA ASP A 260 21.11 -2.58 3.20
C ASP A 260 19.63 -2.23 3.00
N GLY A 261 19.37 -1.03 2.50
CA GLY A 261 18.01 -0.59 2.15
C GLY A 261 17.53 -1.17 0.83
N PHE A 262 16.24 -0.97 0.57
CA PHE A 262 15.58 -1.30 -0.67
C PHE A 262 15.98 -0.32 -1.79
N GLN A 263 16.29 -0.87 -2.95
CA GLN A 263 16.51 -0.14 -4.18
C GLN A 263 15.45 -0.58 -5.18
N GLY A 264 14.62 0.34 -5.65
CA GLY A 264 13.45 -0.03 -6.43
C GLY A 264 12.37 1.05 -6.40
N CYS A 265 11.16 0.68 -6.79
CA CYS A 265 9.97 1.51 -6.65
C CYS A 265 9.04 0.98 -5.56
N LEU A 266 8.41 1.89 -4.84
CA LEU A 266 7.24 1.64 -4.01
C LEU A 266 6.05 2.43 -4.56
N ALA A 267 4.85 1.85 -4.50
CA ALA A 267 3.62 2.48 -4.92
C ALA A 267 2.43 2.01 -4.08
N SER A 268 1.32 2.72 -4.17
CA SER A 268 0.05 2.38 -3.54
C SER A 268 0.18 2.07 -2.05
N VAL A 269 1.02 2.84 -1.36
CA VAL A 269 1.31 2.63 0.06
C VAL A 269 0.10 3.02 0.90
N ASP A 270 -0.45 2.05 1.61
CA ASP A 270 -1.49 2.16 2.62
C ASP A 270 -0.96 1.66 3.97
N LEU A 271 -0.92 2.58 4.93
CA LEU A 271 -0.46 2.37 6.28
C LEU A 271 -1.65 2.43 7.24
N ASN A 272 -2.40 1.33 7.29
CA ASN A 272 -3.58 1.16 8.14
C ASN A 272 -4.70 2.20 7.87
N GLY A 273 -5.02 2.40 6.60
CA GLY A 273 -6.01 3.35 6.10
C GLY A 273 -5.45 4.73 5.75
N ARG A 274 -4.19 5.01 6.13
CA ARG A 274 -3.50 6.26 5.77
C ARG A 274 -2.71 6.05 4.47
N LEU A 275 -2.99 6.90 3.48
CA LEU A 275 -2.27 6.95 2.21
C LEU A 275 -1.28 8.13 2.21
N PRO A 276 -0.04 7.95 2.71
CA PRO A 276 0.94 9.04 2.71
C PRO A 276 1.40 9.38 1.30
N ASP A 277 1.58 10.65 1.01
CA ASP A 277 2.48 11.06 -0.08
C ASP A 277 3.91 10.87 0.44
N LEU A 278 4.58 9.79 0.02
CA LEU A 278 5.87 9.40 0.59
C LEU A 278 6.90 10.52 0.60
N ILE A 279 6.88 11.41 -0.40
CA ILE A 279 7.86 12.49 -0.52
C ILE A 279 7.44 13.72 0.28
N ASN A 280 6.16 14.12 0.19
CA ASN A 280 5.67 15.34 0.83
C ASN A 280 5.40 15.17 2.33
N ASP A 281 4.98 13.98 2.75
CA ASP A 281 4.68 13.67 4.15
C ASP A 281 5.90 13.17 4.93
N ALA A 282 7.07 13.04 4.28
CA ALA A 282 8.30 12.61 4.92
C ALA A 282 8.77 13.61 5.99
N LEU A 283 9.02 13.10 7.19
CA LEU A 283 9.66 13.84 8.28
C LEU A 283 11.15 14.04 7.99
N HIS A 284 11.79 13.04 7.39
CA HIS A 284 13.18 13.10 6.95
C HIS A 284 13.38 12.30 5.65
N ARG A 285 14.35 12.72 4.84
CA ARG A 285 14.74 12.04 3.58
C ARG A 285 16.26 12.03 3.46
N SER A 286 16.79 10.90 3.00
CA SER A 286 18.21 10.71 2.72
C SER A 286 18.39 9.97 1.40
N GLY A 287 19.44 10.31 0.66
CA GLY A 287 19.74 9.71 -0.65
C GLY A 287 18.92 10.30 -1.80
N GLN A 288 18.72 9.48 -2.84
CA GLN A 288 18.10 9.86 -4.11
C GLN A 288 16.72 9.24 -4.23
N ILE A 289 15.69 10.06 -3.99
CA ILE A 289 14.28 9.66 -3.98
C ILE A 289 13.52 10.52 -4.97
N GLU A 290 12.87 9.89 -5.94
CA GLU A 290 12.24 10.57 -7.07
C GLU A 290 10.81 10.08 -7.30
N ARG A 291 9.94 10.97 -7.80
CA ARG A 291 8.59 10.59 -8.21
C ARG A 291 8.63 9.78 -9.49
N GLY A 292 7.65 8.89 -9.64
CA GLY A 292 7.57 8.00 -10.78
C GLY A 292 8.29 6.69 -10.55
N CYS A 293 8.15 5.80 -11.53
CA CYS A 293 8.87 4.54 -11.57
C CYS A 293 9.17 4.18 -13.02
N GLU A 294 10.26 4.74 -13.55
CA GLU A 294 10.73 4.41 -14.90
C GLU A 294 11.44 3.05 -14.95
N GLY A 295 11.69 2.43 -13.78
CA GLY A 295 12.47 1.19 -13.68
C GLY A 295 13.96 1.45 -13.89
N PRO A 296 14.75 0.41 -14.21
CA PRO A 296 16.16 0.60 -14.48
C PRO A 296 16.40 1.48 -15.70
N SER A 297 17.39 2.36 -15.60
CA SER A 297 17.75 3.35 -16.63
C SER A 297 18.08 2.74 -17.99
N THR A 298 18.59 1.49 -17.99
CA THR A 298 18.86 0.68 -19.18
C THR A 298 18.49 -0.77 -18.91
N THR A 299 17.93 -1.45 -19.91
CA THR A 299 17.52 -2.86 -19.82
C THR A 299 18.39 -3.74 -20.69
N CYS A 300 18.58 -5.00 -20.30
CA CYS A 300 19.23 -5.99 -21.13
C CYS A 300 18.50 -6.15 -22.46
N GLN A 301 19.24 -5.93 -23.55
CA GLN A 301 18.87 -6.20 -24.93
C GLN A 301 19.76 -7.32 -25.48
N GLU A 302 19.39 -7.92 -26.62
CA GLU A 302 20.16 -8.99 -27.25
C GLU A 302 21.61 -8.57 -27.57
N ASP A 303 21.85 -7.28 -27.81
CA ASP A 303 23.15 -6.69 -28.15
C ASP A 303 23.83 -5.96 -26.98
N SER A 304 23.28 -6.04 -25.76
CA SER A 304 23.85 -5.37 -24.58
C SER A 304 25.23 -5.90 -24.18
N CYS A 305 25.48 -7.20 -24.40
CA CYS A 305 26.75 -7.85 -24.12
C CYS A 305 27.30 -8.47 -25.41
N ALA A 306 28.55 -8.15 -25.74
CA ALA A 306 29.23 -8.71 -26.90
C ALA A 306 29.70 -10.15 -26.63
N ASN A 307 30.09 -10.85 -27.71
CA ASN A 307 30.79 -12.13 -27.65
C ASN A 307 30.12 -13.20 -26.78
N GLN A 308 28.78 -13.24 -26.78
CA GLN A 308 27.96 -14.17 -25.98
C GLN A 308 28.11 -14.00 -24.46
N GLY A 309 28.54 -12.82 -24.00
CA GLY A 309 28.47 -12.45 -22.58
C GLY A 309 27.03 -12.49 -22.07
N VAL A 310 26.85 -12.91 -20.82
CA VAL A 310 25.51 -13.02 -20.23
C VAL A 310 25.10 -11.67 -19.65
N CYS A 311 24.04 -11.07 -20.19
CA CYS A 311 23.51 -9.81 -19.65
C CYS A 311 22.77 -10.05 -18.33
N MET A 312 23.18 -9.32 -17.30
CA MET A 312 22.61 -9.34 -15.97
C MET A 312 21.94 -8.00 -15.68
N GLN A 313 20.62 -8.01 -15.55
CA GLN A 313 19.85 -6.81 -15.23
C GLN A 313 20.14 -6.33 -13.79
N GLN A 314 20.45 -5.04 -13.65
CA GLN A 314 20.57 -4.33 -12.38
C GLN A 314 19.52 -3.22 -12.29
N TRP A 315 19.46 -2.51 -11.15
CA TRP A 315 18.55 -1.37 -11.00
C TRP A 315 19.08 -0.10 -11.65
N GLU A 316 20.39 0.13 -11.60
CA GLU A 316 21.02 1.31 -12.21
C GLU A 316 21.41 1.09 -13.69
N GLY A 317 21.06 -0.08 -14.26
CA GLY A 317 21.35 -0.45 -15.65
C GLY A 317 21.53 -1.96 -15.82
N PHE A 318 22.48 -2.39 -16.64
CA PHE A 318 22.87 -3.80 -16.76
C PHE A 318 24.38 -3.98 -16.61
N THR A 319 24.80 -5.20 -16.31
CA THR A 319 26.19 -5.64 -16.35
C THR A 319 26.32 -6.89 -17.22
N CYS A 320 27.53 -7.16 -17.72
CA CYS A 320 27.79 -8.37 -18.50
C CYS A 320 28.70 -9.32 -17.73
N ASP A 321 28.29 -10.57 -17.59
CA ASP A 321 29.16 -11.64 -17.13
C ASP A 321 29.97 -12.18 -18.32
N CYS A 322 31.24 -11.82 -18.34
CA CYS A 322 32.19 -12.22 -19.37
C CYS A 322 33.00 -13.48 -19.01
N SER A 323 32.73 -14.12 -17.85
CA SER A 323 33.56 -15.22 -17.32
C SER A 323 33.63 -16.45 -18.22
N MET A 324 32.57 -16.70 -19.01
CA MET A 324 32.49 -17.77 -19.99
C MET A 324 32.83 -17.30 -21.42
N THR A 325 33.42 -16.11 -21.55
CA THR A 325 33.91 -15.54 -22.82
C THR A 325 35.44 -15.43 -22.78
N SER A 326 36.07 -15.20 -23.94
CA SER A 326 37.52 -14.89 -24.01
C SER A 326 37.81 -13.38 -23.91
N TYR A 327 36.80 -12.57 -23.58
CA TYR A 327 36.88 -11.11 -23.57
C TYR A 327 36.71 -10.56 -22.16
N SER A 328 37.13 -9.32 -21.98
CA SER A 328 37.00 -8.57 -20.74
C SER A 328 36.24 -7.25 -20.97
N GLY A 329 36.26 -6.36 -19.98
CA GLY A 329 35.54 -5.09 -20.04
C GLY A 329 34.06 -5.18 -19.64
N ASN A 330 33.40 -4.03 -19.59
CA ASN A 330 32.02 -3.93 -19.09
C ASN A 330 30.97 -4.55 -20.03
N GLN A 331 31.31 -4.75 -21.30
CA GLN A 331 30.43 -5.30 -22.34
C GLN A 331 31.03 -6.53 -23.04
N CYS A 332 32.07 -7.14 -22.45
CA CYS A 332 32.76 -8.32 -23.00
C CYS A 332 33.33 -8.10 -24.41
N ASN A 333 33.95 -6.94 -24.65
CA ASN A 333 34.47 -6.53 -25.95
C ASN A 333 35.96 -6.14 -25.94
N ASP A 334 36.64 -6.28 -24.79
CA ASP A 334 38.08 -5.99 -24.64
C ASP A 334 38.95 -7.25 -24.73
#